data_AF-A0A960R932-F1
#
_entry.id   AF-A0A960R932-F1
#
_cell.length_a   1.000
_cell.length_b   1.000
_cell.length_c   1.000
_cell.angle_alpha   90.00
_cell.angle_beta   90.00
_cell.angle_gamma   90.00
#
_symmetry.space_group_name_H-M   'P 1'
#
loop_
_entity.id
_entity.type
_entity.pdbx_description
1 polymer ?
#
loop_
_entity_poly.entity_id
_entity_poly.type
_entity_poly.pdbx_seq_one_letter_code
_entity_poly.pdbx_strand_id
1 'polypeptide(L)'
;QRKRIDFINQLNRSHATHRSFQSDLEARINSFELAYRMQAEIPLAVNIDEEPQHIKDLYGVGGAKTDAVAKNCLLARRMVERGVRFVQVFCGTGSKWDAHSGIEKNHTDRFAETDQPVAALIMDLKQRGLLDETLVIWGGEFGRTPMSEKGDGRDHNPWGFTMWMSGGGVKGGQVLGSTDELGLYAVEEPQHVHDLHSTILWALGLDARELIFTNHGTEENPVINQGKPYLKVFG
;
A
#
# COMPACT_ATOMS: atom_id res chain seq x y z
N GLN A 1 -19.78 -3.30 24.66
CA GLN A 1 -19.26 -3.81 23.38
C GLN A 1 -18.85 -5.29 23.43
N ARG A 2 -18.00 -5.74 24.37
CA ARG A 2 -17.54 -7.15 24.50
C ARG A 2 -18.67 -8.21 24.45
N LYS A 3 -19.70 -8.06 25.29
CA LYS A 3 -20.88 -8.96 25.30
C LYS A 3 -21.61 -9.09 23.95
N ARG A 4 -21.57 -8.07 23.09
CA ARG A 4 -22.22 -8.08 21.77
C ARG A 4 -21.39 -8.84 20.75
N ILE A 5 -20.06 -8.74 20.83
CA ILE A 5 -19.13 -9.51 19.99
C ILE A 5 -19.09 -10.96 20.43
N ASP A 6 -19.10 -11.23 21.73
CA ASP A 6 -19.19 -12.60 22.27
C ASP A 6 -20.47 -13.29 21.78
N PHE A 7 -21.59 -12.56 21.75
CA PHE A 7 -22.86 -13.07 21.22
C PHE A 7 -22.81 -13.32 19.70
N ILE A 8 -22.20 -12.42 18.92
CA ILE A 8 -21.99 -12.63 17.48
C ILE A 8 -21.08 -13.83 17.23
N ASN A 9 -20.01 -14.01 18.01
CA ASN A 9 -19.11 -15.15 17.91
C ASN A 9 -19.80 -16.46 18.31
N GLN A 10 -20.67 -16.43 19.31
CA GLN A 10 -21.47 -17.58 19.70
C GLN A 10 -22.47 -17.97 18.60
N LEU A 11 -23.13 -16.99 17.96
CA LEU A 11 -23.99 -17.21 16.81
C LEU A 11 -23.21 -17.75 15.61
N ASN A 12 -22.05 -17.18 15.30
CA ASN A 12 -21.18 -17.64 14.21
C ASN A 12 -20.70 -19.07 14.42
N ARG A 13 -20.29 -19.44 15.65
CA ARG A 13 -19.89 -20.82 15.99
C ARG A 13 -21.06 -21.80 15.90
N SER A 14 -22.25 -21.40 16.35
CA SER A 14 -23.49 -22.19 16.20
C SER A 14 -23.94 -22.34 14.74
N HIS A 15 -23.65 -21.34 13.91
CA HIS A 15 -23.92 -21.37 12.47
C HIS A 15 -22.90 -22.24 11.72
N ALA A 16 -21.63 -22.24 12.16
CA ALA A 16 -20.56 -23.05 11.60
C ALA A 16 -20.73 -24.56 11.86
N THR A 17 -21.28 -24.95 13.02
CA THR A 17 -21.52 -26.37 13.35
C THR A 17 -22.50 -27.07 12.41
N HIS A 18 -23.33 -26.33 11.68
CA HIS A 18 -24.30 -26.89 10.71
C HIS A 18 -23.76 -26.90 9.26
N ARG A 19 -22.55 -26.38 9.00
CA ARG A 19 -21.97 -26.25 7.65
C ARG A 19 -20.45 -26.48 7.67
N SER A 20 -20.05 -27.70 7.98
CA SER A 20 -18.66 -28.15 8.18
C SER A 20 -17.69 -28.00 6.99
N PHE A 21 -18.08 -27.38 5.87
CA PHE A 21 -17.29 -27.28 4.64
C PHE A 21 -17.15 -25.85 4.06
N GLN A 22 -17.42 -24.78 4.82
CA GLN A 22 -17.25 -23.39 4.34
C GLN A 22 -16.05 -22.69 4.99
N SER A 23 -14.88 -22.75 4.35
CA SER A 23 -13.65 -22.02 4.72
C SER A 23 -13.84 -20.50 4.78
N ASP A 24 -14.78 -19.96 4.01
CA ASP A 24 -15.06 -18.52 3.96
C ASP A 24 -15.66 -17.99 5.27
N LEU A 25 -16.41 -18.82 5.99
CA LEU A 25 -16.98 -18.43 7.28
C LEU A 25 -15.87 -18.34 8.33
N GLU A 26 -14.91 -19.28 8.33
CA GLU A 26 -13.73 -19.22 9.19
C GLU A 26 -12.83 -18.02 8.85
N ALA A 27 -12.62 -17.73 7.57
CA ALA A 27 -11.88 -16.54 7.13
C ALA A 27 -12.55 -15.24 7.64
N ARG A 28 -13.88 -15.14 7.58
CA ARG A 28 -14.64 -14.00 8.13
C ARG A 28 -14.56 -13.93 9.65
N ILE A 29 -14.69 -15.05 10.35
CA ILE A 29 -14.54 -15.10 11.82
C ILE A 29 -13.13 -14.64 12.22
N ASN A 30 -12.09 -15.13 11.54
CA ASN A 30 -10.71 -14.70 11.76
C ASN A 30 -10.53 -13.21 11.46
N SER A 31 -11.15 -12.68 10.41
CA SER A 31 -11.11 -11.25 10.09
C SER A 31 -11.80 -10.40 11.17
N PHE A 32 -12.93 -10.86 11.74
CA PHE A 32 -13.62 -10.16 12.82
C PHE A 32 -12.89 -10.26 14.17
N GLU A 33 -12.31 -11.42 14.49
CA GLU A 33 -11.45 -11.58 15.67
C GLU A 33 -10.17 -10.75 15.54
N LEU A 34 -9.57 -10.66 14.35
CA LEU A 34 -8.45 -9.77 14.05
C LEU A 34 -8.87 -8.30 14.23
N ALA A 35 -9.99 -7.87 13.67
CA ALA A 35 -10.51 -6.51 13.86
C ALA A 35 -10.79 -6.19 15.35
N TYR A 36 -11.22 -7.18 16.14
CA TYR A 36 -11.39 -7.03 17.57
C TYR A 36 -10.06 -6.92 18.33
N ARG A 37 -9.06 -7.74 17.99
CA ARG A 37 -7.69 -7.62 18.55
C ARG A 37 -7.09 -6.26 18.19
N MET A 38 -7.31 -5.77 16.97
CA MET A 38 -6.96 -4.41 16.58
C MET A 38 -7.67 -3.42 17.51
N GLN A 39 -9.00 -3.52 17.73
CA GLN A 39 -9.73 -2.62 18.63
C GLN A 39 -9.23 -2.62 20.10
N ALA A 40 -8.69 -3.72 20.61
CA ALA A 40 -8.16 -3.82 21.97
C ALA A 40 -6.71 -3.30 22.10
N GLU A 41 -5.89 -3.44 21.04
CA GLU A 41 -4.46 -3.06 21.00
C GLU A 41 -4.22 -1.67 20.38
N ILE A 42 -5.25 -1.05 19.77
CA ILE A 42 -5.20 0.27 19.14
C ILE A 42 -4.51 1.34 20.01
N PRO A 43 -4.74 1.47 21.33
CA PRO A 43 -4.11 2.52 22.11
C PRO A 43 -2.58 2.46 22.10
N LEU A 44 -2.00 1.26 22.21
CA LEU A 44 -0.55 1.06 22.20
C LEU A 44 0.02 1.08 20.79
N ALA A 45 -0.72 0.57 19.79
CA ALA A 45 -0.29 0.61 18.40
C ALA A 45 -0.22 2.06 17.85
N VAL A 46 -1.15 2.93 18.29
CA VAL A 46 -1.29 4.31 17.80
C VAL A 46 -0.50 5.33 18.64
N ASN A 47 -0.03 4.95 19.83
CA ASN A 47 0.80 5.83 20.65
C ASN A 47 2.24 5.94 20.10
N ILE A 48 2.44 6.87 19.18
CA ILE A 48 3.74 7.24 18.62
C ILE A 48 4.53 8.19 19.53
N ASP A 49 3.91 8.74 20.58
CA ASP A 49 4.58 9.68 21.48
C ASP A 49 5.64 9.01 22.35
N GLU A 50 5.55 7.69 22.53
CA GLU A 50 6.56 6.87 23.22
C GLU A 50 7.79 6.55 22.37
N GLU A 51 7.78 6.86 21.07
CA GLU A 51 8.94 6.60 20.21
C GLU A 51 10.13 7.46 20.61
N PRO A 52 11.36 6.91 20.65
CA PRO A 52 12.57 7.68 20.94
C PRO A 52 12.71 8.87 20.00
N GLN A 53 13.28 9.97 20.50
CA GLN A 53 13.44 11.19 19.71
C GLN A 53 14.20 10.96 18.40
N HIS A 54 15.24 10.12 18.41
CA HIS A 54 15.99 9.81 17.19
C HIS A 54 15.14 9.11 16.11
N ILE A 55 14.12 8.33 16.48
CA ILE A 55 13.17 7.74 15.52
C ILE A 55 12.21 8.81 15.00
N LYS A 56 11.70 9.68 15.88
CA LYS A 56 10.85 10.81 15.47
C LYS A 56 11.59 11.73 14.49
N ASP A 57 12.86 12.02 14.76
CA ASP A 57 13.72 12.83 13.90
C ASP A 57 14.00 12.14 12.56
N LEU A 58 14.27 10.82 12.57
CA LEU A 58 14.46 10.02 11.35
C LEU A 58 13.25 10.17 10.41
N TYR A 59 12.03 10.00 10.93
CA TYR A 59 10.80 10.13 10.16
C TYR A 59 10.42 11.59 9.83
N GLY A 60 10.94 12.58 10.55
CA GLY A 60 10.56 13.99 10.40
C GLY A 60 9.26 14.36 11.12
N VAL A 61 8.96 13.70 12.25
CA VAL A 61 7.83 14.06 13.12
C VAL A 61 8.07 15.44 13.74
N GLY A 62 7.05 16.30 13.73
CA GLY A 62 7.15 17.71 14.13
C GLY A 62 7.69 18.64 13.04
N GLY A 63 8.13 18.10 11.90
CA GLY A 63 8.58 18.90 10.74
C GLY A 63 7.41 19.58 10.02
N ALA A 64 7.61 20.81 9.56
CA ALA A 64 6.54 21.65 9.00
C ALA A 64 5.78 21.02 7.80
N LYS A 65 6.48 20.25 6.95
CA LYS A 65 5.88 19.53 5.82
C LYS A 65 5.67 18.04 6.13
N THR A 66 6.62 17.41 6.80
CA THR A 66 6.69 15.96 6.96
C THR A 66 5.77 15.41 8.05
N ASP A 67 5.37 16.19 9.06
CA ASP A 67 4.76 15.69 10.29
C ASP A 67 3.59 14.70 10.08
N ALA A 68 2.64 15.04 9.22
CA ALA A 68 1.46 14.19 8.99
C ALA A 68 1.84 12.83 8.37
N VAL A 69 2.69 12.83 7.34
CA VAL A 69 3.11 11.61 6.65
C VAL A 69 4.09 10.82 7.51
N ALA A 70 4.97 11.50 8.25
CA ALA A 70 5.88 10.92 9.23
C ALA A 70 5.12 10.09 10.27
N LYS A 71 4.09 10.68 10.88
CA LYS A 71 3.23 9.99 11.86
C LYS A 71 2.52 8.78 11.24
N ASN A 72 2.02 8.90 10.02
CA ASN A 72 1.37 7.79 9.32
C ASN A 72 2.35 6.65 8.99
N CYS A 73 3.56 6.96 8.53
CA CYS A 73 4.59 5.96 8.24
C CYS A 73 5.09 5.27 9.52
N LEU A 74 5.26 6.03 10.60
CA LEU A 74 5.64 5.48 11.91
C LEU A 74 4.56 4.56 12.48
N LEU A 75 3.29 4.96 12.34
CA LEU A 75 2.15 4.11 12.66
C LEU A 75 2.13 2.83 11.81
N ALA A 76 2.39 2.96 10.51
CA ALA A 76 2.47 1.82 9.60
C ALA A 76 3.56 0.82 10.03
N ARG A 77 4.76 1.30 10.39
CA ARG A 77 5.80 0.44 10.96
C ARG A 77 5.31 -0.29 12.21
N ARG A 78 4.68 0.41 13.14
CA ARG A 78 4.14 -0.20 14.39
C ARG A 78 3.05 -1.23 14.12
N MET A 79 2.27 -1.06 13.06
CA MET A 79 1.28 -2.03 12.60
C MET A 79 1.96 -3.28 12.02
N VAL A 80 2.99 -3.10 11.19
CA VAL A 80 3.79 -4.22 10.64
C VAL A 80 4.44 -5.03 11.76
N GLU A 81 5.07 -4.39 12.74
CA GLU A 81 5.65 -5.05 13.93
C GLU A 81 4.65 -5.92 14.70
N ARG A 82 3.37 -5.58 14.63
CA ARG A 82 2.27 -6.28 15.32
C ARG A 82 1.59 -7.32 14.42
N GLY A 83 2.14 -7.58 13.24
CA GLY A 83 1.64 -8.59 12.31
C GLY A 83 0.44 -8.16 11.48
N VAL A 84 0.19 -6.85 11.34
CA VAL A 84 -0.81 -6.36 10.38
C VAL A 84 -0.31 -6.65 8.96
N ARG A 85 -1.09 -7.43 8.21
CA ARG A 85 -0.67 -8.00 6.92
C ARG A 85 -0.78 -7.03 5.74
N PHE A 86 -1.58 -5.97 5.88
CA PHE A 86 -1.80 -4.98 4.84
C PHE A 86 -2.02 -3.61 5.49
N VAL A 87 -1.21 -2.64 5.09
CA VAL A 87 -1.27 -1.26 5.60
C VAL A 87 -1.24 -0.31 4.42
N GLN A 88 -2.19 0.62 4.37
CA GLN A 88 -2.25 1.65 3.35
C GLN A 88 -2.01 3.01 3.98
N VAL A 89 -0.96 3.69 3.51
CA VAL A 89 -0.64 5.07 3.93
C VAL A 89 -1.04 6.02 2.81
N PHE A 90 -1.99 6.91 3.10
CA PHE A 90 -2.40 7.95 2.16
C PHE A 90 -1.62 9.25 2.42
N CYS A 91 -1.02 9.78 1.37
CA CYS A 91 -0.55 11.16 1.31
C CYS A 91 -1.35 11.89 0.23
N GLY A 92 -1.79 13.13 0.52
CA GLY A 92 -2.47 13.94 -0.48
C GLY A 92 -3.99 13.72 -0.59
N THR A 93 -4.66 13.41 0.52
CA THR A 93 -6.12 13.25 0.59
C THR A 93 -6.87 14.42 -0.04
N GLY A 94 -7.93 14.12 -0.81
CA GLY A 94 -8.72 15.12 -1.53
C GLY A 94 -8.05 15.57 -2.83
N SER A 95 -7.50 14.62 -3.60
CA SER A 95 -6.90 14.85 -4.92
C SER A 95 -5.74 15.85 -4.92
N LYS A 96 -4.96 15.93 -3.85
CA LYS A 96 -3.86 16.92 -3.74
C LYS A 96 -2.71 16.69 -4.72
N TRP A 97 -2.61 15.51 -5.31
CA TRP A 97 -1.67 15.17 -6.39
C TRP A 97 -2.24 15.48 -7.78
N ASP A 98 -3.54 15.74 -7.89
CA ASP A 98 -4.24 16.04 -9.15
C ASP A 98 -4.06 17.51 -9.56
N ALA A 99 -2.81 17.90 -9.80
CA ALA A 99 -2.45 19.29 -10.03
C ALA A 99 -2.59 19.69 -11.52
N HIS A 100 -3.74 20.27 -11.87
CA HIS A 100 -4.03 20.88 -13.18
C HIS A 100 -3.61 22.37 -13.27
N SER A 101 -2.94 22.87 -12.23
CA SER A 101 -2.28 24.17 -12.18
C SER A 101 -1.19 24.16 -11.11
N GLY A 102 -0.19 25.04 -11.24
CA GLY A 102 0.91 25.18 -10.27
C GLY A 102 1.64 23.88 -9.97
N ILE A 103 1.80 22.99 -10.96
CA ILE A 103 2.25 21.61 -10.76
C ILE A 103 3.62 21.54 -10.09
N GLU A 104 4.54 22.42 -10.47
CA GLU A 104 5.90 22.44 -9.96
C GLU A 104 5.90 22.68 -8.45
N LYS A 105 5.21 23.73 -7.99
CA LYS A 105 5.07 24.03 -6.57
C LYS A 105 4.33 22.88 -5.85
N ASN A 106 3.21 22.43 -6.41
CA ASN A 106 2.40 21.38 -5.81
C ASN A 106 3.21 20.10 -5.59
N HIS A 107 3.83 19.56 -6.64
CA HIS A 107 4.59 18.32 -6.56
C HIS A 107 5.87 18.48 -5.73
N THR A 108 6.54 19.63 -5.79
CA THR A 108 7.67 19.92 -4.87
C THR A 108 7.24 19.84 -3.41
N ASP A 109 6.08 20.40 -3.06
CA ASP A 109 5.55 20.31 -1.70
C ASP A 109 5.16 18.87 -1.34
N ARG A 110 4.46 18.17 -2.23
CA ARG A 110 4.02 16.77 -2.01
C ARG A 110 5.19 15.79 -1.88
N PHE A 111 6.25 15.96 -2.67
CA PHE A 111 7.47 15.16 -2.52
C PHE A 111 8.19 15.51 -1.22
N ALA A 112 8.28 16.78 -0.84
CA ALA A 112 8.87 17.17 0.45
C ALA A 112 8.09 16.64 1.68
N GLU A 113 6.80 16.35 1.54
CA GLU A 113 6.00 15.69 2.58
C GLU A 113 6.29 14.19 2.71
N THR A 114 6.72 13.53 1.63
CA THR A 114 6.80 12.05 1.56
C THR A 114 8.22 11.49 1.54
N ASP A 115 9.19 12.22 0.98
CA ASP A 115 10.56 11.75 0.75
C ASP A 115 11.22 11.21 2.02
N GLN A 116 11.37 12.05 3.05
CA GLN A 116 11.96 11.65 4.32
C GLN A 116 11.15 10.56 5.05
N PRO A 117 9.81 10.70 5.27
CA PRO A 117 9.02 9.68 5.97
C PRO A 117 9.06 8.29 5.33
N VAL A 118 9.01 8.21 4.00
CA VAL A 118 8.99 6.94 3.28
C VAL A 118 10.39 6.30 3.28
N ALA A 119 11.44 7.10 3.11
CA ALA A 119 12.81 6.62 3.27
C ALA A 119 13.05 6.09 4.70
N ALA A 120 12.59 6.82 5.72
CA ALA A 120 12.66 6.42 7.12
C ALA A 120 11.93 5.09 7.38
N LEU A 121 10.73 4.90 6.80
CA LEU A 121 9.99 3.64 6.92
C LEU A 121 10.80 2.45 6.40
N ILE A 122 11.38 2.56 5.20
CA ILE A 122 12.19 1.49 4.63
C ILE A 122 13.42 1.21 5.51
N MET A 123 14.10 2.25 5.98
CA MET A 123 15.27 2.12 6.84
C MET A 123 14.93 1.46 8.18
N ASP A 124 13.85 1.89 8.83
CA ASP A 124 13.43 1.37 10.14
C ASP A 124 12.95 -0.09 10.02
N LEU A 125 12.17 -0.43 8.99
CA LEU A 125 11.81 -1.82 8.69
C LEU A 125 13.06 -2.68 8.47
N LYS A 126 14.07 -2.17 7.77
CA LYS A 126 15.33 -2.89 7.55
C LYS A 126 16.11 -3.09 8.84
N GLN A 127 16.23 -2.05 9.67
CA GLN A 127 16.94 -2.11 10.96
C GLN A 127 16.30 -3.14 11.91
N ARG A 128 14.99 -3.34 11.79
CA ARG A 128 14.22 -4.31 12.59
C ARG A 128 14.18 -5.72 12.00
N GLY A 129 14.77 -5.93 10.82
CA GLY A 129 14.70 -7.21 10.11
C GLY A 129 13.33 -7.52 9.52
N LEU A 130 12.43 -6.54 9.43
CA LEU A 130 11.06 -6.69 8.92
C LEU A 130 10.95 -6.43 7.42
N LEU A 131 11.93 -5.74 6.82
CA LEU A 131 11.87 -5.40 5.39
C LEU A 131 11.89 -6.65 4.50
N ASP A 132 12.58 -7.72 4.91
CA ASP A 132 12.68 -8.95 4.11
C ASP A 132 11.33 -9.67 4.00
N GLU A 133 10.44 -9.51 4.99
CA GLU A 133 9.09 -10.06 5.01
C GLU A 133 7.99 -9.04 4.66
N THR A 134 8.35 -7.78 4.41
CA THR A 134 7.41 -6.70 4.12
C THR A 134 7.65 -6.11 2.74
N LEU A 135 6.68 -6.27 1.84
CA LEU A 135 6.67 -5.60 0.56
C LEU A 135 6.15 -4.16 0.70
N VAL A 136 7.03 -3.18 0.54
CA VAL A 136 6.69 -1.75 0.50
C VAL A 136 6.47 -1.34 -0.95
N ILE A 137 5.34 -0.71 -1.23
CA ILE A 137 4.96 -0.24 -2.56
C ILE A 137 4.63 1.24 -2.45
N TRP A 138 5.20 2.05 -3.35
CA TRP A 138 4.93 3.47 -3.41
C TRP A 138 4.66 3.89 -4.85
N GLY A 139 3.64 4.73 -5.01
CA GLY A 139 3.21 5.22 -6.29
C GLY A 139 1.79 5.79 -6.24
N GLY A 140 1.24 6.06 -7.41
CA GLY A 140 -0.13 6.52 -7.60
C GLY A 140 -0.85 5.69 -8.67
N GLU A 141 -1.98 6.21 -9.11
CA GLU A 141 -2.87 5.58 -10.11
C GLU A 141 -2.53 5.95 -11.56
N PHE A 142 -1.89 7.11 -11.77
CA PHE A 142 -1.47 7.62 -13.07
C PHE A 142 -0.30 8.59 -12.92
N GLY A 143 0.37 8.89 -14.03
CA GLY A 143 1.36 9.95 -14.12
C GLY A 143 0.74 11.29 -14.51
N ARG A 144 1.60 12.30 -14.71
CA ARG A 144 1.22 13.58 -15.32
C ARG A 144 1.85 13.68 -16.70
N THR A 145 1.12 14.23 -17.67
CA THR A 145 1.63 14.40 -19.03
C THR A 145 2.91 15.20 -19.01
N PRO A 146 3.81 15.04 -19.99
CA PRO A 146 4.99 15.91 -20.09
C PRO A 146 4.63 17.29 -20.65
N MET A 147 3.48 17.41 -21.31
CA MET A 147 2.93 18.65 -21.82
C MET A 147 1.92 19.28 -20.85
N SER A 148 1.71 20.58 -21.03
CA SER A 148 0.66 21.36 -20.36
C SER A 148 -0.47 21.61 -21.34
N GLU A 149 -1.71 21.29 -20.96
CA GLU A 149 -2.89 21.66 -21.74
C GLU A 149 -3.20 23.17 -21.62
N LYS A 150 -2.88 23.77 -20.46
CA LYS A 150 -3.07 25.19 -20.19
C LYS A 150 -2.21 25.66 -19.01
N GLY A 151 -1.34 26.64 -19.25
CA GLY A 151 -0.59 27.32 -18.19
C GLY A 151 0.46 26.43 -17.53
N ASP A 152 0.47 26.40 -16.20
CA ASP A 152 1.48 25.74 -15.36
C ASP A 152 0.99 24.42 -14.72
N GLY A 153 -0.06 23.82 -15.26
CA GLY A 153 -0.58 22.50 -14.91
C GLY A 153 -0.30 21.45 -15.97
N ARG A 154 -0.62 20.18 -15.69
CA ARG A 154 -0.53 19.07 -16.66
C ARG A 154 -1.77 18.18 -16.55
N ASP A 155 -1.99 17.29 -17.52
CA ASP A 155 -3.16 16.39 -17.57
C ASP A 155 -2.79 14.92 -17.23
N HIS A 156 -3.82 14.07 -17.08
CA HIS A 156 -3.81 12.61 -16.94
C HIS A 156 -2.76 11.93 -17.82
N ASN A 157 -1.70 11.30 -17.29
CA ASN A 157 -0.88 10.38 -18.10
C ASN A 157 -1.12 8.92 -17.72
N PRO A 158 -2.04 8.22 -18.42
CA PRO A 158 -2.24 6.78 -18.26
C PRO A 158 -1.24 5.94 -19.07
N TRP A 159 -0.43 6.55 -19.94
CA TRP A 159 0.39 5.86 -20.93
C TRP A 159 1.82 5.52 -20.44
N GLY A 160 2.32 6.28 -19.47
CA GLY A 160 3.65 6.11 -18.91
C GLY A 160 3.78 6.78 -17.57
N PHE A 161 4.07 5.99 -16.53
CA PHE A 161 4.32 6.46 -15.17
C PHE A 161 5.18 5.46 -14.40
N THR A 162 5.69 5.89 -13.25
CA THR A 162 6.60 5.10 -12.43
C THR A 162 5.96 4.72 -11.11
N MET A 163 6.19 3.48 -10.71
CA MET A 163 6.00 3.00 -9.34
C MET A 163 7.28 2.30 -8.90
N TRP A 164 7.51 2.22 -7.60
CA TRP A 164 8.64 1.45 -7.07
C TRP A 164 8.20 0.55 -5.92
N MET A 165 9.00 -0.50 -5.70
CA MET A 165 8.79 -1.48 -4.64
C MET A 165 10.11 -1.73 -3.90
N SER A 166 10.03 -2.13 -2.63
CA SER A 166 11.19 -2.47 -1.79
C SER A 166 10.80 -3.52 -0.75
N GLY A 167 11.76 -4.36 -0.34
CA GLY A 167 11.50 -5.46 0.61
C GLY A 167 10.72 -6.63 0.00
N GLY A 168 10.34 -7.61 0.82
CA GLY A 168 9.55 -8.76 0.38
C GLY A 168 10.17 -9.56 -0.78
N GLY A 169 11.51 -9.68 -0.80
CA GLY A 169 12.25 -10.36 -1.87
C GLY A 169 12.51 -9.53 -3.14
N VAL A 170 12.08 -8.26 -3.18
CA VAL A 170 12.42 -7.35 -4.29
C VAL A 170 13.92 -7.10 -4.32
N LYS A 171 14.52 -7.22 -5.51
CA LYS A 171 15.93 -6.92 -5.71
C LYS A 171 16.13 -5.40 -5.86
N GLY A 172 16.74 -4.78 -4.86
CA GLY A 172 17.01 -3.34 -4.84
C GLY A 172 18.04 -2.88 -5.88
N GLY A 173 18.05 -1.57 -6.16
CA GLY A 173 19.04 -0.93 -7.04
C GLY A 173 18.80 -1.19 -8.54
N GLN A 174 17.56 -1.49 -8.92
CA GLN A 174 17.18 -1.76 -10.30
C GLN A 174 16.22 -0.69 -10.81
N VAL A 175 16.30 -0.41 -12.11
CA VAL A 175 15.28 0.33 -12.87
C VAL A 175 14.84 -0.63 -13.97
N LEU A 176 13.52 -0.87 -14.06
CA LEU A 176 12.94 -1.80 -15.02
C LEU A 176 12.01 -1.01 -15.94
N GLY A 177 12.37 -1.00 -17.22
CA GLY A 177 11.67 -0.23 -18.25
C GLY A 177 12.03 1.25 -18.26
N SER A 178 11.45 1.96 -19.23
CA SER A 178 11.68 3.38 -19.47
C SER A 178 10.49 3.98 -20.21
N THR A 179 10.37 5.31 -20.14
CA THR A 179 9.48 6.07 -21.02
C THR A 179 10.20 6.49 -22.31
N ASP A 180 9.44 6.97 -23.29
CA ASP A 180 9.98 7.71 -24.43
C ASP A 180 10.72 8.98 -23.98
N GLU A 181 11.39 9.64 -24.93
CA GLU A 181 12.18 10.86 -24.69
C GLU A 181 11.36 12.02 -24.11
N LEU A 182 10.05 12.00 -24.31
CA LEU A 182 9.14 13.03 -23.79
C LEU A 182 8.64 12.68 -22.39
N GLY A 183 8.65 11.41 -21.98
CA GLY A 183 8.00 10.95 -20.76
C GLY A 183 6.51 10.65 -20.92
N LEU A 184 6.02 10.45 -22.15
CA LEU A 184 4.60 10.20 -22.42
C LEU A 184 4.27 8.71 -22.36
N TYR A 185 4.91 7.89 -23.19
CA TYR A 185 4.63 6.45 -23.30
C TYR A 185 5.69 5.62 -22.58
N ALA A 186 5.30 4.52 -21.92
CA ALA A 186 6.22 3.45 -21.55
C ALA A 186 6.65 2.67 -22.81
N VAL A 187 7.96 2.52 -23.04
CA VAL A 187 8.52 1.97 -24.29
C VAL A 187 9.43 0.76 -24.08
N GLU A 188 10.20 0.72 -23.00
CA GLU A 188 11.04 -0.42 -22.65
C GLU A 188 10.32 -1.33 -21.66
N GLU A 189 10.12 -2.60 -22.03
CA GLU A 189 9.43 -3.64 -21.23
C GLU A 189 8.16 -3.14 -20.52
N PRO A 190 7.20 -2.51 -21.24
CA PRO A 190 6.04 -1.88 -20.61
C PRO A 190 5.22 -2.91 -19.85
N GLN A 191 4.89 -2.58 -18.60
CA GLN A 191 4.03 -3.39 -17.73
C GLN A 191 2.65 -2.73 -17.64
N HIS A 192 1.59 -3.51 -17.82
CA HIS A 192 0.25 -3.03 -17.55
C HIS A 192 -0.03 -3.05 -16.04
N VAL A 193 -0.99 -2.27 -15.55
CA VAL A 193 -1.42 -2.31 -14.13
C VAL A 193 -1.87 -3.71 -13.68
N HIS A 194 -2.37 -4.52 -14.61
CA HIS A 194 -2.71 -5.92 -14.37
C HIS A 194 -1.46 -6.79 -14.10
N ASP A 195 -0.34 -6.52 -14.77
CA ASP A 195 0.93 -7.19 -14.53
C ASP A 195 1.49 -6.79 -13.16
N LEU A 196 1.40 -5.51 -12.80
CA LEU A 196 1.79 -5.02 -11.47
C LEU A 196 1.00 -5.71 -10.35
N HIS A 197 -0.33 -5.73 -10.45
CA HIS A 197 -1.17 -6.42 -9.46
C HIS A 197 -0.88 -7.93 -9.41
N SER A 198 -0.67 -8.57 -10.57
CA SER A 198 -0.27 -9.98 -10.63
C SER A 198 1.08 -10.22 -9.93
N THR A 199 2.03 -9.30 -10.08
CA THR A 199 3.35 -9.34 -9.44
C THR A 199 3.25 -9.23 -7.93
N ILE A 200 2.41 -8.31 -7.44
CA ILE A 200 2.15 -8.14 -6.01
C ILE A 200 1.50 -9.39 -5.41
N LEU A 201 0.46 -9.94 -6.07
CA LEU A 201 -0.21 -11.14 -5.61
C LEU A 201 0.72 -12.35 -5.60
N TRP A 202 1.56 -12.48 -6.61
CA TRP A 202 2.60 -13.52 -6.66
C TRP A 202 3.57 -13.41 -5.47
N ALA A 203 4.01 -12.19 -5.11
CA ALA A 203 4.88 -11.97 -3.95
C ALA A 203 4.20 -12.38 -2.62
N LEU A 204 2.88 -12.30 -2.56
CA LEU A 204 2.07 -12.76 -1.43
C LEU A 204 1.79 -14.27 -1.45
N GLY A 205 2.31 -15.00 -2.45
CA GLY A 205 2.06 -16.43 -2.64
C GLY A 205 0.67 -16.76 -3.18
N LEU A 206 0.01 -15.81 -3.85
CA LEU A 206 -1.32 -15.95 -4.41
C LEU A 206 -1.25 -16.00 -5.94
N ASP A 207 -2.00 -16.92 -6.55
CA ASP A 207 -2.26 -16.88 -7.98
C ASP A 207 -3.40 -15.89 -8.27
N ALA A 208 -3.07 -14.81 -8.99
CA ALA A 208 -4.01 -13.77 -9.33
C ALA A 208 -5.21 -14.29 -10.14
N ARG A 209 -5.09 -15.39 -10.89
CA ARG A 209 -6.16 -15.98 -11.72
C ARG A 209 -7.06 -16.92 -10.92
N GLU A 210 -6.52 -17.57 -9.90
CA GLU A 210 -7.29 -18.45 -9.02
C GLU A 210 -7.96 -17.67 -7.88
N LEU A 211 -7.50 -16.44 -7.60
CA LEU A 211 -8.14 -15.56 -6.63
C LEU A 211 -9.47 -15.02 -7.18
N ILE A 212 -10.55 -15.70 -6.82
CA ILE A 212 -11.92 -15.30 -7.11
C ILE A 212 -12.59 -14.80 -5.82
N PHE A 213 -13.23 -13.64 -5.88
CA PHE A 213 -13.96 -13.07 -4.74
C PHE A 213 -15.33 -12.56 -5.16
N THR A 214 -16.29 -12.58 -4.22
CA THR A 214 -17.62 -12.03 -4.47
C THR A 214 -17.63 -10.53 -4.24
N ASN A 215 -17.97 -9.76 -5.26
CA ASN A 215 -18.17 -8.32 -5.21
C ASN A 215 -19.57 -7.99 -5.72
N HIS A 216 -20.39 -7.28 -4.95
CA HIS A 216 -21.78 -6.96 -5.31
C HIS A 216 -22.63 -8.12 -5.86
N GLY A 217 -22.34 -9.36 -5.43
CA GLY A 217 -23.06 -10.57 -5.86
C GLY A 217 -22.52 -11.21 -7.14
N THR A 218 -21.47 -10.66 -7.75
CA THR A 218 -20.75 -11.26 -8.87
C THR A 218 -19.41 -11.82 -8.44
N GLU A 219 -18.99 -12.92 -9.06
CA GLU A 219 -17.63 -13.43 -8.92
C GLU A 219 -16.70 -12.59 -9.78
N GLU A 220 -15.67 -12.04 -9.14
CA GLU A 220 -14.67 -11.18 -9.77
C GLU A 220 -13.27 -11.71 -9.52
N ASN A 221 -12.37 -11.32 -10.43
CA ASN A 221 -10.95 -11.60 -10.38
C ASN A 221 -10.19 -10.26 -10.34
N PRO A 222 -9.18 -10.08 -9.46
CA PRO A 222 -8.53 -8.77 -9.22
C PRO A 222 -7.79 -8.21 -10.44
N VAL A 223 -7.49 -9.06 -11.42
CA VAL A 223 -6.79 -8.70 -12.65
C VAL A 223 -7.65 -8.94 -13.89
N ILE A 224 -8.95 -9.21 -13.72
CA ILE A 224 -9.92 -9.44 -14.80
C ILE A 224 -9.43 -10.52 -15.78
N ASN A 225 -8.78 -11.57 -15.26
CA ASN A 225 -8.14 -12.63 -16.04
C ASN A 225 -7.05 -12.16 -17.03
N GLN A 226 -6.49 -10.98 -16.78
CA GLN A 226 -5.38 -10.40 -17.53
C GLN A 226 -4.12 -10.34 -16.67
N GLY A 227 -3.02 -9.95 -17.30
CA GLY A 227 -1.75 -9.77 -16.61
C GLY A 227 -1.00 -11.09 -16.36
N LYS A 228 0.29 -10.92 -16.07
CA LYS A 228 1.22 -11.97 -15.66
C LYS A 228 2.22 -11.38 -14.66
N PRO A 229 2.62 -12.15 -13.63
CA PRO A 229 3.66 -11.69 -12.70
C PRO A 229 4.96 -11.36 -13.43
N TYR A 230 5.52 -10.20 -13.12
CA TYR A 230 6.78 -9.73 -13.67
C TYR A 230 7.94 -10.11 -12.73
N LEU A 231 8.38 -11.35 -12.85
CA LEU A 231 9.29 -11.97 -11.88
C LEU A 231 10.71 -11.38 -11.84
N LYS A 232 11.09 -10.57 -12.84
CA LYS A 232 12.39 -9.87 -12.87
C LYS A 232 12.58 -8.88 -11.72
N VAL A 233 11.49 -8.48 -11.06
CA VAL A 233 11.50 -7.59 -9.87
C VAL A 233 12.15 -8.28 -8.67
N PHE A 234 12.09 -9.61 -8.59
CA PHE A 234 12.58 -10.39 -7.45
C PHE A 234 13.99 -10.94 -7.72
N GLY A 235 14.72 -11.21 -6.64
CA GLY A 235 16.11 -11.69 -6.66
C GLY A 235 16.30 -13.05 -6.01
#